data_AF-M0AGF1-F1
#
_entry.id   AF-M0AGF1-F1
#
_cell.length_a   1.000
_cell.length_b   1.000
_cell.length_c   1.000
_cell.angle_alpha   90.00
_cell.angle_beta   90.00
_cell.angle_gamma   90.00
#
_symmetry.space_group_name_H-M   'P 1'
#
loop_
_entity.id
_entity.type
_entity.pdbx_description
1 polymer ?
#
loop_
_entity_poly.entity_id
_entity_poly.type
_entity_poly.pdbx_seq_one_letter_code
_entity_poly.pdbx_strand_id
1 'polypeptide(L)' 'MVSEQETVFSAGHLKHRITSTGNVFESDWALRCAVREGAIIEYQFFEDTAAAADAFD' A
#
# COMPACT_ATOMS: atom_id res chain seq x y z
N MET A 1 27.54 7.97 -14.18
CA MET A 1 26.12 8.03 -14.56
C MET A 1 25.31 7.87 -13.29
N VAL A 2 24.67 8.93 -12.80
CA VAL A 2 23.63 8.79 -11.76
C VAL A 2 22.34 8.53 -12.52
N SER A 3 21.70 7.39 -12.29
CA SER A 3 20.37 7.15 -12.86
C SER A 3 19.38 8.07 -12.17
N GLU A 4 18.50 8.74 -12.93
CA GLU A 4 17.41 9.50 -12.34
C GLU A 4 16.45 8.55 -11.61
N GLN A 5 16.21 8.85 -10.33
CA GLN A 5 15.23 8.17 -9.49
C GLN A 5 14.11 9.17 -9.21
N GLU A 6 12.89 8.80 -9.57
CA GLU A 6 11.70 9.61 -9.34
C GLU A 6 10.98 9.13 -8.09
N THR A 7 10.48 10.06 -7.27
CA THR A 7 9.56 9.72 -6.18
C THR A 7 8.14 10.02 -6.63
N VAL A 8 7.28 9.01 -6.61
CA VAL A 8 5.87 9.11 -7.01
C VAL A 8 4.98 8.77 -5.82
N PHE A 9 3.86 9.48 -5.69
CA PHE A 9 2.86 9.25 -4.66
C PHE A 9 1.54 8.83 -5.28
N SER A 10 0.85 7.90 -4.62
CA SER A 10 -0.52 7.52 -4.94
C SER A 10 -1.32 7.37 -3.64
N ALA A 11 -2.62 7.55 -3.71
CA ALA A 11 -3.52 7.35 -2.58
C ALA A 11 -4.87 6.85 -3.11
N GLY A 12 -5.62 6.20 -2.23
CA GLY A 12 -6.94 5.69 -2.58
C GLY A 12 -7.64 5.02 -1.41
N HIS A 13 -8.62 4.22 -1.77
CA HIS A 13 -9.44 3.46 -0.82
C HIS A 13 -9.43 1.98 -1.23
N LEU A 14 -9.40 1.08 -0.27
CA LEU A 14 -9.48 -0.37 -0.48
C LEU A 14 -10.51 -1.01 0.45
N LYS A 15 -11.04 -2.14 0.00
CA LYS A 15 -11.94 -2.98 0.78
C LYS A 15 -11.70 -4.44 0.43
N HIS A 16 -11.24 -5.22 1.38
CA HIS A 16 -10.91 -6.64 1.22
C HIS A 16 -11.76 -7.50 2.15
N ARG A 17 -12.04 -8.74 1.71
CA ARG A 17 -12.54 -9.78 2.61
C ARG A 17 -11.38 -10.69 2.98
N ILE A 18 -11.11 -10.80 4.27
CA ILE A 18 -10.08 -11.69 4.82
C ILE A 18 -10.59 -13.12 4.69
N THR A 19 -9.86 -13.98 3.97
CA THR A 19 -10.34 -15.33 3.63
C THR A 19 -10.35 -16.28 4.82
N SER A 20 -9.45 -16.10 5.78
CA SER A 20 -9.34 -16.93 6.98
C SER A 20 -10.45 -16.68 8.01
N THR A 21 -10.86 -15.42 8.18
CA THR A 21 -11.87 -15.01 9.18
C THR A 21 -13.24 -14.70 8.57
N GLY A 22 -13.29 -14.38 7.28
CA GLY A 22 -14.49 -13.88 6.60
C GLY A 22 -14.77 -12.40 6.84
N ASN A 23 -14.01 -11.74 7.73
CA ASN A 23 -14.14 -10.33 8.10
C ASN A 23 -13.81 -9.41 6.92
N VAL A 24 -14.29 -8.17 7.00
CA VAL A 24 -13.99 -7.13 6.02
C VAL A 24 -12.95 -6.19 6.61
N PHE A 25 -11.83 -6.02 5.90
CA PHE A 25 -10.87 -4.95 6.13
C PHE A 25 -11.12 -3.83 5.11
N GLU A 26 -11.15 -2.58 5.57
CA GLU A 26 -11.41 -1.40 4.75
C GLU A 26 -10.51 -0.27 5.23
N SER A 27 -9.85 0.43 4.30
CA SER A 27 -8.87 1.47 4.65
C SER A 27 -8.71 2.48 3.52
N ASP A 28 -8.58 3.75 3.90
CA ASP A 28 -7.88 4.72 3.07
C ASP A 28 -6.38 4.42 3.12
N TRP A 29 -5.69 4.62 2.02
CA TRP A 29 -4.26 4.28 1.92
C TRP A 29 -3.47 5.34 1.15
N ALA A 30 -2.17 5.36 1.43
CA ALA A 30 -1.19 6.12 0.68
C ALA A 30 0.02 5.25 0.33
N LEU A 31 0.66 5.55 -0.79
CA LEU A 31 1.80 4.81 -1.33
C LEU A 31 2.87 5.79 -1.80
N ARG A 32 4.10 5.65 -1.28
CA ARG A 32 5.30 6.27 -1.83
C ARG A 32 6.06 5.23 -2.64
N CYS A 33 6.36 5.52 -3.90
CA CYS A 33 7.20 4.70 -4.75
C CYS A 33 8.48 5.45 -5.15
N ALA A 34 9.61 4.75 -5.16
CA ALA A 34 10.77 5.18 -5.94
C ALA A 34 10.74 4.45 -7.28
N VAL A 35 10.84 5.20 -8.38
CA VAL A 35 10.76 4.69 -9.76
C VAL A 35 12.08 4.98 -10.46
N ARG A 36 12.61 3.98 -11.17
CA ARG A 36 13.78 4.11 -12.03
C ARG A 36 13.51 3.40 -13.34
N GLU A 37 13.72 4.10 -14.45
CA GLU A 37 13.54 3.54 -15.81
C GLU A 37 12.12 2.94 -16.01
N GLY A 38 11.11 3.58 -15.42
CA GLY A 38 9.70 3.15 -15.47
C GLY A 38 9.33 2.00 -14.55
N ALA A 39 10.29 1.43 -13.80
CA ALA A 39 10.04 0.36 -12.84
C ALA A 39 10.05 0.87 -11.40
N ILE A 40 9.12 0.38 -10.57
CA ILE A 40 9.14 0.63 -9.12
C ILE A 40 10.30 -0.19 -8.52
N ILE A 41 11.23 0.50 -7.87
CA ILE A 41 12.40 -0.12 -7.22
C ILE A 41 12.29 -0.13 -5.69
N GLU A 42 11.42 0.70 -5.12
CA GLU A 42 11.06 0.70 -3.70
C GLU A 42 9.61 1.16 -3.57
N TYR A 43 8.87 0.60 -2.61
CA TYR A 43 7.58 1.14 -2.21
C TYR A 43 7.42 1.13 -0.69
N GLN A 44 6.67 2.11 -0.19
CA GLN A 44 6.18 2.16 1.19
C GLN A 44 4.67 2.41 1.16
N PHE A 45 3.91 1.43 1.66
CA PHE A 45 2.46 1.48 1.75
C PHE A 45 2.03 1.87 3.17
N PHE A 46 1.04 2.75 3.26
CA PHE A 46 0.46 3.23 4.51
C PHE A 46 -1.03 2.93 4.48
N GLU A 47 -1.52 2.24 5.50
CA GLU A 47 -2.92 1.86 5.67
C GLU A 47 -3.26 1.81 7.16
N ASP A 48 -4.54 1.64 7.48
CA ASP A 48 -5.02 1.45 8.85
C ASP A 48 -4.68 0.05 9.36
N THR A 49 -3.44 -0.10 9.83
CA THR A 49 -2.93 -1.36 10.37
C THR A 49 -3.67 -1.83 11.63
N ALA A 50 -4.35 -0.93 12.36
CA ALA A 50 -5.18 -1.32 13.50
C ALA A 50 -6.46 -2.01 13.02
N ALA A 51 -7.16 -1.42 12.04
CA ALA A 51 -8.31 -2.05 11.40
C ALA A 51 -7.95 -3.36 10.68
N ALA A 52 -6.74 -3.46 10.13
CA ALA A 52 -6.24 -4.70 9.56
C ALA A 52 -6.09 -5.78 10.66
N ALA A 53 -5.44 -5.46 11.78
CA ALA A 53 -5.28 -6.40 12.89
C ALA A 53 -6.64 -6.91 13.41
N ASP A 54 -7.59 -6.01 13.66
CA ASP A 54 -8.95 -6.36 14.12
C ASP A 54 -9.68 -7.28 13.13
N ALA A 55 -9.42 -7.18 11.82
CA ALA A 55 -10.04 -8.03 10.81
C ALA A 55 -9.40 -9.43 10.72
N PHE A 56 -8.15 -9.58 11.15
CA PHE A 56 -7.42 -10.85 11.16
C PHE A 56 -7.63 -11.69 12.43
N ASP A 57 -8.15 -11.10 13.50
CA ASP A 57 -8.63 -11.80 14.71
C ASP A 57 -9.95 -12.56 14.47
#